data_AF-A0A6M0BJZ8-F1
#
_entry.id   AF-A0A6M0BJZ8-F1
#
_cell.length_a   1.000
_cell.length_b   1.000
_cell.length_c   1.000
_cell.angle_alpha   90.00
_cell.angle_beta   90.00
_cell.angle_gamma   90.00
#
_symmetry.space_group_name_H-M   'P 1'
#
loop_
_entity.id
_entity.type
_entity.pdbx_description
1 polymer ?
#
loop_
_entity_poly.entity_id
_entity_poly.type
_entity_poly.pdbx_seq_one_letter_code
_entity_poly.pdbx_strand_id
1 'polypeptide(L)'
;AIGLCIGRMVGWYLSTLGSNWTWREKLFLLPGNSAKATVQAAIGGIPLSQGLEGGQTILAIAALSILITAPLGAWAIPTFAPKLLSQDPVDPTKVTVASHTLLLAAVDTSSLATHVLTKVADLARRSNGEVIVLHVITTSNQPEVKQLQNQTKRLLLDIRHQFITVTGSIPKEIVRIAQEHQVTDIVIGKRGHQPWQQVLVGSVSQAVLETSPIPVILVEEVERTSEASHH
;
A
#
# COMPACT_ATOMS: atom_id res chain seq x y z
N ALA A 1 26.52 33.69 2.41
CA ALA A 1 26.58 32.24 2.13
C ALA A 1 26.87 31.41 3.38
N ILE A 2 27.97 31.67 4.11
CA ILE A 2 28.43 30.86 5.26
C ILE A 2 27.40 30.80 6.41
N GLY A 3 26.74 31.91 6.75
CA GLY A 3 25.73 31.95 7.82
C GLY A 3 24.47 31.12 7.56
N LEU A 4 24.06 30.93 6.29
CA LEU A 4 22.91 30.11 5.93
C LEU A 4 23.23 28.61 6.07
N CYS A 5 24.44 28.20 5.70
CA CYS A 5 24.90 26.82 5.86
C CYS A 5 25.02 26.45 7.35
N ILE A 6 25.60 27.33 8.17
CA ILE A 6 25.72 27.12 9.61
C ILE A 6 24.34 27.11 10.28
N GLY A 7 23.46 28.06 9.94
CA GLY A 7 22.10 28.09 10.48
C GLY A 7 21.26 26.86 10.15
N ARG A 8 21.39 26.31 8.92
CA ARG A 8 20.71 25.07 8.52
C ARG A 8 21.30 23.83 9.20
N MET A 9 22.62 23.76 9.37
CA MET A 9 23.27 22.69 10.13
C MET A 9 22.85 22.71 11.60
N VAL A 10 22.80 23.89 12.23
CA VAL A 10 22.37 24.07 13.62
C VAL A 10 20.89 23.75 13.79
N GLY A 11 20.02 24.23 12.89
CA GLY A 11 18.58 23.93 12.92
C GLY A 11 18.25 22.46 12.68
N TRP A 12 18.98 21.79 11.80
CA TRP A 12 18.87 20.34 11.59
C TRP A 12 19.38 19.53 12.79
N TYR A 13 20.49 19.96 13.39
CA TYR A 13 21.00 19.36 14.63
C TYR A 13 19.99 19.51 15.78
N LEU A 14 19.42 20.71 15.96
CA LEU A 14 18.37 20.98 16.96
C LEU A 14 17.10 20.15 16.73
N SER A 15 16.67 19.99 15.48
CA SER A 15 15.50 19.14 15.13
C SER A 15 15.73 17.66 15.43
N THR A 16 16.99 17.21 15.51
CA THR A 16 17.34 15.81 15.79
C THR A 16 17.82 15.56 17.23
N LEU A 17 17.77 16.56 18.12
CA LEU A 17 18.19 16.43 19.53
C LEU A 17 17.23 15.60 20.40
N GLY A 18 16.04 15.26 19.90
CA GLY A 18 15.05 14.44 20.59
C GLY A 18 14.78 13.07 19.97
N SER A 19 15.57 12.65 18.99
CA SER A 19 15.31 11.41 18.22
C SER A 19 16.37 10.33 18.54
N ASN A 20 15.92 9.09 18.75
CA ASN A 20 16.74 7.88 19.04
C ASN A 20 17.64 7.41 17.87
N TRP A 21 18.11 8.31 17.01
CA TRP A 21 18.75 7.98 15.73
C TRP A 21 20.27 7.94 15.87
N THR A 22 20.89 6.94 15.26
CA THR A 22 22.35 6.80 15.30
C THR A 22 23.02 7.87 14.42
N TRP A 23 24.24 8.28 14.76
CA TRP A 23 24.95 9.34 14.02
C TRP A 23 25.17 9.01 12.54
N ARG A 24 25.12 7.72 12.18
CA ARG A 24 25.22 7.21 10.80
C ARG A 24 23.96 7.51 9.99
N GLU A 25 22.77 7.33 10.57
CA GLU A 25 21.51 7.72 9.90
C GLU A 25 21.40 9.24 9.71
N LYS A 26 21.90 10.01 10.69
CA LYS A 26 21.99 11.47 10.58
C LYS A 26 22.87 11.88 9.39
N LEU A 27 24.00 11.21 9.16
CA LEU A 27 24.88 11.48 8.01
C LEU A 27 24.23 11.13 6.65
N PHE A 28 23.32 10.15 6.61
CA PHE A 28 22.58 9.76 5.40
C PHE A 28 21.59 10.84 4.90
N LEU A 29 21.09 11.71 5.78
CA LEU A 29 20.19 12.80 5.40
C LEU A 29 20.89 13.92 4.62
N LEU A 30 22.23 14.00 4.67
CA LEU A 30 22.99 15.06 3.99
C LEU A 30 22.99 14.91 2.46
N PRO A 31 23.30 13.72 1.87
CA PRO A 31 23.13 13.50 0.43
C PRO A 31 21.69 13.69 -0.05
N GLY A 32 20.71 13.20 0.72
CA GLY A 32 19.29 13.33 0.38
C GLY A 32 18.78 14.78 0.36
N ASN A 33 19.20 15.59 1.34
CA ASN A 33 18.89 17.02 1.35
C ASN A 33 19.70 17.81 0.30
N SER A 34 20.90 17.36 -0.06
CA SER A 34 21.67 17.96 -1.15
C SER A 34 20.96 17.78 -2.49
N ALA A 35 20.46 16.57 -2.79
CA ALA A 35 19.73 16.28 -4.01
C ALA A 35 18.42 17.08 -4.15
N LYS A 36 17.74 17.38 -3.04
CA LYS A 36 16.52 18.20 -3.02
C LYS A 36 16.81 19.71 -3.14
N ALA A 37 17.99 20.15 -2.69
CA ALA A 37 18.44 21.55 -2.79
C ALA A 37 18.98 21.93 -4.18
N THR A 38 19.41 20.95 -4.99
CA THR A 38 19.93 21.20 -6.36
C THR A 38 18.88 21.84 -7.28
N VAL A 39 17.60 21.50 -7.09
CA VAL A 39 16.48 22.09 -7.84
C VAL A 39 16.27 23.56 -7.49
N GLN A 40 16.61 23.97 -6.27
CA GLN A 40 16.54 25.38 -5.85
C GLN A 40 17.73 26.20 -6.38
N ALA A 41 18.87 25.57 -6.67
CA ALA A 41 20.01 26.21 -7.34
C ALA A 41 19.77 26.40 -8.86
N ALA A 42 18.86 25.63 -9.46
CA ALA A 42 18.44 25.76 -10.86
C ALA A 42 17.65 27.06 -11.16
N ILE A 43 17.36 27.86 -10.13
CA ILE A 43 16.87 29.25 -10.25
C ILE A 43 17.92 30.17 -10.95
N GLY A 44 19.10 29.65 -11.30
CA GLY A 44 20.15 30.33 -12.09
C GLY A 44 19.76 30.79 -13.51
N GLY A 45 18.54 30.50 -13.99
CA GLY A 45 17.98 31.08 -15.22
C GLY A 45 17.38 32.49 -15.07
N ILE A 46 17.07 32.91 -13.83
CA ILE A 46 16.48 34.23 -13.55
C ILE A 46 17.43 35.41 -13.89
N PRO A 47 18.75 35.35 -13.62
CA PRO A 47 19.66 36.44 -13.97
C PRO A 47 19.77 36.71 -15.48
N LEU A 48 19.64 35.66 -16.30
CA LEU A 48 19.64 35.77 -17.76
C LEU A 48 18.37 36.45 -18.28
N SER A 49 17.20 36.14 -17.72
CA SER A 49 15.93 36.77 -18.12
C SER A 49 15.78 38.22 -17.62
N GLN A 50 16.58 38.63 -16.65
CA GLN A 50 16.66 40.00 -16.13
C GLN A 50 17.75 40.87 -16.77
N GLY A 51 18.49 40.35 -17.76
CA GLY A 51 19.48 41.13 -18.54
C GLY A 51 20.78 41.47 -17.80
N LEU A 52 21.12 40.73 -16.74
CA LEU A 52 22.35 40.96 -15.98
C LEU A 52 23.59 40.50 -16.77
N GLU A 53 24.62 41.35 -16.84
CA GLU A 53 25.92 40.98 -17.42
C GLU A 53 26.49 39.75 -16.68
N GLY A 54 26.82 38.70 -17.45
CA GLY A 54 27.32 37.42 -16.90
C GLY A 54 26.25 36.36 -16.61
N GLY A 55 24.96 36.62 -16.89
CA GLY A 55 23.87 35.66 -16.70
C GLY A 55 24.06 34.33 -17.45
N GLN A 56 24.68 34.34 -18.63
CA GLN A 56 25.01 33.13 -19.39
C GLN A 56 26.06 32.25 -18.67
N THR A 57 27.06 32.87 -18.05
CA THR A 57 28.11 32.16 -17.29
C THR A 57 27.54 31.54 -16.02
N ILE A 58 26.65 32.25 -15.32
CA ILE A 58 25.98 31.74 -14.11
C ILE A 58 25.07 30.56 -14.46
N LEU A 59 24.30 30.67 -15.55
CA LEU A 59 23.45 29.57 -16.02
C LEU A 59 24.27 28.34 -16.42
N ALA A 60 25.40 28.54 -17.11
CA ALA A 60 26.29 27.45 -17.52
C ALA A 60 26.90 26.72 -16.32
N ILE A 61 27.36 27.44 -15.30
CA ILE A 61 27.91 26.86 -14.06
C ILE A 61 26.82 26.11 -13.28
N ALA A 62 25.60 26.66 -13.21
CA ALA A 62 24.47 26.01 -12.55
C ALA A 62 24.06 24.70 -13.26
N ALA A 63 23.98 24.71 -14.59
CA ALA A 63 23.68 23.53 -15.39
C ALA A 63 24.76 22.46 -15.24
N LEU A 64 26.04 22.85 -15.28
CA LEU A 64 27.16 21.94 -15.07
C LEU A 64 27.16 21.34 -13.66
N SER A 65 26.81 22.12 -12.64
CA SER A 65 26.67 21.64 -11.25
C SER A 65 25.54 20.61 -11.11
N ILE A 66 24.39 20.81 -11.76
CA ILE A 66 23.28 19.84 -11.75
C ILE A 66 23.67 18.56 -12.49
N LEU A 67 24.28 18.71 -13.67
CA LEU A 67 24.73 17.60 -14.50
C LEU A 67 25.72 16.69 -13.77
N ILE A 68 26.58 17.25 -12.92
CA ILE A 68 27.56 16.48 -12.15
C ILE A 68 26.94 15.92 -10.87
N THR A 69 26.12 16.70 -10.14
CA THR A 69 25.63 16.29 -8.82
C THR A 69 24.42 15.35 -8.85
N ALA A 70 23.56 15.41 -9.88
CA ALA A 70 22.41 14.52 -9.99
C ALA A 70 22.80 13.04 -10.20
N PRO A 71 23.74 12.68 -11.10
CA PRO A 71 24.23 11.31 -11.22
C PRO A 71 24.97 10.84 -9.96
N LEU A 72 25.79 11.71 -9.36
CA LEU A 72 26.49 11.41 -8.10
C LEU A 72 25.52 11.12 -6.96
N GLY A 73 24.45 11.89 -6.82
CA GLY A 73 23.39 11.64 -5.84
C GLY A 73 22.63 10.34 -6.13
N ALA A 74 22.25 10.10 -7.39
CA ALA A 74 21.57 8.89 -7.81
C ALA A 74 22.42 7.63 -7.63
N TRP A 75 23.76 7.74 -7.73
CA TRP A 75 24.69 6.65 -7.44
C TRP A 75 24.90 6.46 -5.93
N ALA A 76 25.03 7.56 -5.18
CA ALA A 76 25.32 7.54 -3.74
C ALA A 76 24.16 7.00 -2.90
N ILE A 77 22.90 7.29 -3.26
CA ILE A 77 21.73 6.81 -2.52
C ILE A 77 21.70 5.26 -2.44
N PRO A 78 21.73 4.49 -3.55
CA PRO A 78 21.66 3.03 -3.48
C PRO A 78 22.93 2.38 -2.93
N THR A 79 24.11 3.00 -3.05
CA THR A 79 25.36 2.44 -2.49
C THR A 79 25.51 2.68 -0.98
N PHE A 80 25.10 3.85 -0.49
CA PHE A 80 25.21 4.18 0.94
C PHE A 80 23.96 3.83 1.74
N ALA A 81 22.78 3.71 1.11
CA ALA A 81 21.55 3.27 1.78
C ALA A 81 21.71 1.93 2.53
N PRO A 82 22.18 0.82 1.92
CA PRO A 82 22.28 -0.45 2.61
C PRO A 82 23.38 -0.49 3.69
N LYS A 83 24.29 0.49 3.70
CA LYS A 83 25.48 0.51 4.56
C LYS A 83 25.39 1.52 5.72
N LEU A 84 24.56 2.55 5.59
CA LEU A 84 24.31 3.56 6.64
C LEU A 84 22.91 3.50 7.25
N LEU A 85 21.92 2.92 6.56
CA LEU A 85 20.62 2.66 7.15
C LEU A 85 20.68 1.29 7.81
N SER A 86 20.83 1.29 9.13
CA SER A 86 20.34 0.17 9.92
C SER A 86 18.85 0.07 9.64
N GLN A 87 18.39 -1.04 9.06
CA GLN A 87 16.99 -1.40 9.24
C GLN A 87 16.87 -1.66 10.74
N ASP A 88 16.37 -0.68 11.50
CA ASP A 88 15.93 -0.98 12.85
C ASP A 88 15.02 -2.21 12.70
N PRO A 89 15.31 -3.33 13.38
CA PRO A 89 14.36 -4.41 13.42
C PRO A 89 13.09 -3.76 13.94
N VAL A 90 12.00 -3.85 13.15
CA VAL A 90 10.67 -3.39 13.54
C VAL A 90 10.50 -3.80 14.99
N ASP A 91 10.53 -2.85 15.92
CA ASP A 91 10.59 -3.13 17.36
C ASP A 91 9.33 -3.93 17.71
N PRO A 92 9.43 -5.26 17.92
CA PRO A 92 8.25 -6.07 18.20
C PRO A 92 7.69 -5.74 19.60
N THR A 93 8.43 -4.96 20.40
CA THR A 93 8.04 -4.53 21.75
C THR A 93 7.17 -3.27 21.75
N LYS A 94 7.17 -2.48 20.67
CA LYS A 94 6.16 -1.42 20.43
C LYS A 94 4.94 -1.89 19.66
N VAL A 95 4.97 -3.14 19.19
CA VAL A 95 3.82 -3.85 18.64
C VAL A 95 3.69 -5.20 19.36
N THR A 96 3.73 -5.20 20.70
CA THR A 96 3.18 -6.32 21.47
C THR A 96 1.67 -6.16 21.56
N VAL A 97 1.04 -6.24 20.40
CA VAL A 97 -0.25 -6.89 20.30
C VAL A 97 0.07 -8.13 19.50
N ALA A 98 -0.21 -9.32 20.03
CA ALA A 98 -0.34 -10.48 19.16
C ALA A 98 -1.41 -10.09 18.13
N SER A 99 -0.99 -9.56 16.98
CA SER A 99 -1.90 -9.04 15.97
C SER A 99 -2.52 -10.28 15.34
N HIS A 100 -3.61 -10.69 15.97
CA HIS A 100 -4.48 -11.72 15.50
C HIS A 100 -4.95 -11.31 14.11
N THR A 101 -4.49 -12.03 13.09
CA THR A 101 -4.89 -11.77 11.71
C THR A 101 -6.34 -12.21 11.58
N LEU A 102 -7.26 -11.26 11.47
CA LEU A 102 -8.69 -11.53 11.29
C LEU A 102 -9.10 -10.98 9.92
N LEU A 103 -9.39 -11.88 9.00
CA LEU A 103 -9.72 -11.53 7.61
C LEU A 103 -11.24 -11.50 7.42
N LEU A 104 -11.77 -10.46 6.79
CA LEU A 104 -13.17 -10.39 6.38
C LEU A 104 -13.31 -10.76 4.91
N ALA A 105 -13.91 -11.91 4.59
CA ALA A 105 -14.28 -12.27 3.23
C ALA A 105 -15.71 -11.79 2.94
N ALA A 106 -15.87 -10.74 2.12
CA ALA A 106 -17.20 -10.34 1.66
C ALA A 106 -17.56 -11.09 0.37
N VAL A 107 -18.60 -11.92 0.45
CA VAL A 107 -19.00 -12.84 -0.61
C VAL A 107 -20.47 -12.67 -0.99
N ASP A 108 -20.74 -12.78 -2.27
CA ASP A 108 -22.09 -12.89 -2.83
C ASP A 108 -22.38 -14.35 -3.22
N THR A 109 -23.50 -14.60 -3.90
CA THR A 109 -23.86 -15.95 -4.40
C THR A 109 -23.24 -16.25 -5.77
N SER A 110 -22.27 -15.45 -6.24
CA SER A 110 -21.64 -15.62 -7.54
C SER A 110 -20.52 -16.67 -7.55
N SER A 111 -20.06 -17.06 -8.75
CA SER A 111 -18.92 -17.98 -8.93
C SER A 111 -17.61 -17.46 -8.31
N LEU A 112 -17.47 -16.14 -8.20
CA LEU A 112 -16.28 -15.49 -7.66
C LEU A 112 -16.13 -15.69 -6.15
N ALA A 113 -17.22 -15.99 -5.44
CA ALA A 113 -17.19 -16.31 -4.01
C ALA A 113 -16.22 -17.45 -3.68
N THR A 114 -16.13 -18.45 -4.56
CA THR A 114 -15.19 -19.57 -4.40
C THR A 114 -13.73 -19.11 -4.45
N HIS A 115 -13.41 -18.19 -5.35
CA HIS A 115 -12.07 -17.63 -5.48
C HIS A 115 -11.70 -16.76 -4.26
N VAL A 116 -12.63 -15.94 -3.79
CA VAL A 116 -12.47 -15.14 -2.56
C VAL A 116 -12.21 -16.05 -1.37
N LEU A 117 -13.05 -17.07 -1.16
CA LEU A 117 -12.92 -18.02 -0.05
C LEU A 117 -11.60 -18.79 -0.12
N THR A 118 -11.19 -19.25 -1.31
CA THR A 118 -9.91 -19.94 -1.50
C THR A 118 -8.73 -19.02 -1.17
N LYS A 119 -8.77 -17.78 -1.65
CA LYS A 119 -7.71 -16.80 -1.39
C LYS A 119 -7.61 -16.45 0.10
N VAL A 120 -8.74 -16.24 0.76
CA VAL A 120 -8.78 -15.97 2.20
C VAL A 120 -8.29 -17.19 2.99
N ALA A 121 -8.63 -18.41 2.56
CA ALA A 121 -8.11 -19.63 3.17
C ALA A 121 -6.59 -19.69 3.12
N ASP A 122 -6.00 -19.39 1.95
CA ASP A 122 -4.55 -19.37 1.78
C ASP A 122 -3.87 -18.29 2.62
N LEU A 123 -4.47 -17.10 2.70
CA LEU A 123 -3.95 -16.01 3.54
C LEU A 123 -4.03 -16.37 5.03
N ALA A 124 -5.16 -16.92 5.48
CA ALA A 124 -5.35 -17.36 6.85
C ALA A 124 -4.35 -18.47 7.24
N ARG A 125 -4.13 -19.48 6.39
CA ARG A 125 -3.13 -20.54 6.64
C ARG A 125 -1.72 -19.98 6.78
N ARG A 126 -1.34 -19.03 5.91
CA ARG A 126 0.01 -18.43 5.91
C ARG A 126 0.25 -17.53 7.12
N SER A 127 -0.80 -16.91 7.63
CA SER A 127 -0.74 -15.94 8.74
C SER A 127 -1.18 -16.51 10.08
N ASN A 128 -1.58 -17.78 10.14
CA ASN A 128 -2.25 -18.40 11.30
C ASN A 128 -3.47 -17.57 11.77
N GLY A 129 -4.23 -17.04 10.81
CA GLY A 129 -5.34 -16.11 11.03
C GLY A 129 -6.71 -16.77 11.16
N GLU A 130 -7.69 -15.98 11.58
CA GLU A 130 -9.11 -16.30 11.59
C GLU A 130 -9.85 -15.62 10.44
N VAL A 131 -11.04 -16.12 10.12
CA VAL A 131 -11.82 -15.64 8.99
C VAL A 131 -13.27 -15.35 9.40
N ILE A 132 -13.75 -14.15 9.09
CA ILE A 132 -15.18 -13.86 9.06
C ILE A 132 -15.62 -13.87 7.60
N VAL A 133 -16.59 -14.71 7.28
CA VAL A 133 -17.24 -14.71 5.98
C VAL A 133 -18.55 -13.94 6.11
N LEU A 134 -18.67 -12.83 5.38
CA LEU A 134 -19.82 -11.95 5.41
C LEU A 134 -20.60 -12.07 4.09
N HIS A 135 -21.90 -12.34 4.22
CA HIS A 135 -22.85 -12.27 3.12
C HIS A 135 -23.92 -11.22 3.41
N VAL A 136 -24.10 -10.25 2.48
CA VAL A 136 -25.15 -9.25 2.59
C VAL A 136 -26.36 -9.69 1.76
N ILE A 137 -27.48 -9.95 2.44
CA ILE A 137 -28.71 -10.44 1.82
C ILE A 137 -29.36 -9.31 1.02
N THR A 138 -29.42 -9.46 -0.30
CA THR A 138 -30.18 -8.59 -1.22
C THR A 138 -31.53 -9.19 -1.61
N THR A 139 -31.56 -10.51 -1.82
CA THR A 139 -32.78 -11.28 -2.12
C THR A 139 -32.81 -12.49 -1.20
N SER A 140 -33.92 -12.72 -0.50
CA SER A 140 -34.05 -13.81 0.48
C SER A 140 -34.17 -15.19 -0.18
N ASN A 141 -33.10 -15.67 -0.82
CA ASN A 141 -33.04 -17.03 -1.36
C ASN A 141 -32.28 -17.96 -0.39
N GLN A 142 -33.01 -18.56 0.56
CA GLN A 142 -32.44 -19.50 1.53
C GLN A 142 -31.58 -20.65 0.97
N PRO A 143 -31.89 -21.28 -0.18
CA PRO A 143 -31.03 -22.34 -0.72
C PRO A 143 -29.64 -21.85 -1.12
N GLU A 144 -29.50 -20.65 -1.68
CA GLU A 144 -28.20 -20.10 -2.10
C GLU A 144 -27.31 -19.80 -0.89
N VAL A 145 -27.88 -19.22 0.17
CA VAL A 145 -27.15 -18.94 1.41
C VAL A 145 -26.67 -20.24 2.07
N LYS A 146 -27.50 -21.29 2.07
CA LYS A 146 -27.11 -22.62 2.58
C LYS A 146 -25.97 -23.23 1.76
N GLN A 147 -26.00 -23.07 0.44
CA GLN A 147 -24.93 -23.54 -0.43
C GLN A 147 -23.60 -22.83 -0.11
N LEU A 148 -23.63 -21.50 0.02
CA LEU A 148 -22.46 -20.70 0.35
C LEU A 148 -21.89 -21.03 1.74
N GLN A 149 -22.76 -21.27 2.72
CA GLN A 149 -22.35 -21.72 4.05
C GLN A 149 -21.68 -23.11 4.00
N ASN A 150 -22.21 -24.03 3.20
CA ASN A 150 -21.60 -25.35 3.00
C ASN A 150 -20.25 -25.27 2.29
N GLN A 151 -20.11 -24.40 1.28
CA GLN A 151 -18.84 -24.13 0.61
C GLN A 151 -17.81 -23.55 1.58
N THR A 152 -18.22 -22.58 2.41
CA THR A 152 -17.38 -21.99 3.45
C THR A 152 -16.83 -23.05 4.39
N LYS A 153 -17.71 -23.92 4.93
CA LYS A 153 -17.31 -25.03 5.80
C LYS A 153 -16.31 -25.98 5.15
N ARG A 154 -16.46 -26.23 3.85
CA ARG A 154 -15.55 -27.11 3.09
C ARG A 154 -14.20 -26.47 2.77
N LEU A 155 -14.14 -25.17 2.54
CA LEU A 155 -12.89 -24.49 2.17
C LEU A 155 -12.07 -24.04 3.39
N LEU A 156 -12.75 -23.80 4.51
CA LEU A 156 -12.18 -23.30 5.76
C LEU A 156 -12.23 -24.35 6.89
N LEU A 157 -12.30 -25.64 6.58
CA LEU A 157 -12.43 -26.71 7.59
C LEU A 157 -11.29 -26.73 8.61
N ASP A 158 -10.10 -26.27 8.20
CA ASP A 158 -8.85 -26.25 8.95
C ASP A 158 -8.56 -24.87 9.56
N ILE A 159 -9.49 -23.92 9.42
CA ILE A 159 -9.33 -22.52 9.82
C ILE A 159 -10.49 -22.14 10.76
N ARG A 160 -10.16 -21.44 11.85
CA ARG A 160 -11.18 -20.84 12.73
C ARG A 160 -11.95 -19.78 11.95
N HIS A 161 -13.25 -20.01 11.75
CA HIS A 161 -14.08 -19.14 10.94
C HIS A 161 -15.49 -18.95 11.50
N GLN A 162 -16.07 -17.78 11.20
CA GLN A 162 -17.47 -17.45 11.46
C GLN A 162 -18.15 -17.05 10.15
N PHE A 163 -19.40 -17.47 9.97
CA PHE A 163 -20.23 -17.03 8.84
C PHE A 163 -21.33 -16.09 9.36
N ILE A 164 -21.38 -14.87 8.82
CA ILE A 164 -22.31 -13.81 9.22
C ILE A 164 -23.15 -13.40 8.02
N THR A 165 -24.45 -13.26 8.25
CA THR A 165 -25.40 -12.70 7.27
C THR A 165 -26.01 -11.43 7.80
N VAL A 166 -26.00 -10.36 7.00
CA VAL A 166 -26.61 -9.08 7.35
C VAL A 166 -27.49 -8.58 6.21
N THR A 167 -28.42 -7.67 6.52
CA THR A 167 -29.28 -7.01 5.53
C THR A 167 -28.92 -5.54 5.44
N GLY A 168 -28.79 -5.00 4.23
CA GLY A 168 -28.52 -3.57 4.06
C GLY A 168 -27.77 -3.23 2.77
N SER A 169 -27.19 -2.04 2.75
CA SER A 169 -26.34 -1.59 1.65
C SER A 169 -25.00 -2.33 1.68
N ILE A 170 -24.71 -3.13 0.65
CA ILE A 170 -23.54 -4.02 0.62
C ILE A 170 -22.24 -3.30 1.02
N PRO A 171 -21.85 -2.17 0.42
CA PRO A 171 -20.58 -1.52 0.78
C PRO A 171 -20.57 -1.01 2.22
N LYS A 172 -21.68 -0.43 2.68
CA LYS A 172 -21.80 0.11 4.04
C LYS A 172 -21.71 -0.99 5.09
N GLU A 173 -22.41 -2.10 4.87
CA GLU A 173 -22.40 -3.24 5.78
C GLU A 173 -21.04 -3.93 5.81
N ILE A 174 -20.33 -4.04 4.68
CA ILE A 174 -18.95 -4.57 4.65
C ILE A 174 -18.04 -3.73 5.55
N VAL A 175 -18.01 -2.41 5.36
CA VAL A 175 -17.13 -1.53 6.15
C VAL A 175 -17.56 -1.51 7.62
N ARG A 176 -18.86 -1.48 7.90
CA ARG A 176 -19.40 -1.51 9.27
C ARG A 176 -18.96 -2.76 10.03
N ILE A 177 -19.16 -3.94 9.44
CA ILE A 177 -18.77 -5.22 10.06
C ILE A 177 -17.25 -5.34 10.18
N ALA A 178 -16.50 -4.87 9.18
CA ALA A 178 -15.04 -4.84 9.23
C ALA A 178 -14.53 -4.05 10.44
N GLN A 179 -15.10 -2.86 10.68
CA GLN A 179 -14.75 -2.01 11.82
C GLN A 179 -15.23 -2.59 13.16
N GLU A 180 -16.47 -3.09 13.20
CA GLU A 180 -17.08 -3.66 14.41
C GLU A 180 -16.26 -4.85 14.94
N HIS A 181 -15.80 -5.73 14.04
CA HIS A 181 -14.97 -6.88 14.39
C HIS A 181 -13.47 -6.59 14.40
N GLN A 182 -13.05 -5.35 14.11
CA GLN A 182 -11.64 -4.93 14.07
C GLN A 182 -10.78 -5.85 13.17
N VAL A 183 -11.30 -6.17 11.99
CA VAL A 183 -10.61 -7.05 11.03
C VAL A 183 -9.36 -6.36 10.48
N THR A 184 -8.33 -7.13 10.16
CA THR A 184 -7.07 -6.61 9.63
C THR A 184 -7.14 -6.29 8.15
N ASP A 185 -7.90 -7.08 7.39
CA ASP A 185 -8.03 -6.96 5.94
C ASP A 185 -9.44 -7.35 5.48
N ILE A 186 -9.94 -6.64 4.47
CA ILE A 186 -11.19 -6.95 3.78
C ILE A 186 -10.85 -7.58 2.44
N VAL A 187 -11.30 -8.80 2.19
CA VAL A 187 -11.12 -9.50 0.91
C VAL A 187 -12.44 -9.53 0.16
N ILE A 188 -12.45 -8.98 -1.05
CA ILE A 188 -13.63 -8.87 -1.89
C ILE A 188 -13.32 -9.30 -3.33
N GLY A 189 -14.31 -9.88 -4.00
CA GLY A 189 -14.19 -10.22 -5.41
C GLY A 189 -14.30 -8.98 -6.31
N LYS A 190 -13.51 -8.92 -7.38
CA LYS A 190 -13.72 -8.04 -8.53
C LYS A 190 -14.77 -8.70 -9.43
N ARG A 191 -16.02 -8.22 -9.36
CA ARG A 191 -17.24 -8.64 -10.11
C ARG A 191 -17.07 -9.73 -11.20
N GLY A 192 -17.97 -10.72 -11.17
CA GLY A 192 -18.21 -11.69 -12.25
C GLY A 192 -19.42 -11.36 -13.16
N HIS A 193 -19.29 -11.75 -14.43
CA HIS A 193 -20.31 -11.93 -15.48
C HIS A 193 -20.91 -10.70 -16.21
N GLN A 194 -20.08 -9.93 -16.94
CA GLN A 194 -20.41 -9.40 -18.28
C GLN A 194 -19.09 -9.19 -19.07
N PRO A 195 -18.93 -9.77 -20.28
CA PRO A 195 -17.64 -9.87 -20.98
C PRO A 195 -17.29 -8.61 -21.78
N TRP A 196 -17.46 -7.41 -21.21
CA TRP A 196 -17.09 -6.18 -21.89
C TRP A 196 -16.42 -5.20 -20.92
N GLN A 197 -15.17 -4.86 -21.24
CA GLN A 197 -14.26 -3.88 -20.63
C GLN A 197 -13.33 -4.40 -19.52
N GLN A 198 -12.10 -4.72 -19.93
CA GLN A 198 -10.94 -5.18 -19.16
C GLN A 198 -10.46 -4.24 -18.01
N VAL A 199 -11.26 -3.30 -17.49
CA VAL A 199 -10.78 -2.31 -16.51
C VAL A 199 -11.82 -1.95 -15.42
N LEU A 200 -13.06 -2.44 -15.45
CA LEU A 200 -14.07 -1.94 -14.52
C LEU A 200 -14.07 -2.67 -13.17
N VAL A 201 -13.60 -1.99 -12.12
CA VAL A 201 -13.81 -2.39 -10.72
C VAL A 201 -15.32 -2.43 -10.45
N GLY A 202 -15.82 -3.52 -9.85
CA GLY A 202 -17.25 -3.65 -9.57
C GLY A 202 -17.76 -2.54 -8.64
N SER A 203 -19.01 -2.09 -8.80
CA SER A 203 -19.53 -0.93 -8.04
C SER A 203 -19.50 -1.12 -6.51
N VAL A 204 -19.61 -2.38 -6.04
CA VAL A 204 -19.41 -2.70 -4.61
C VAL A 204 -17.94 -2.58 -4.24
N SER A 205 -17.06 -3.20 -5.01
CA SER A 205 -15.61 -3.19 -4.75
C SER A 205 -15.05 -1.77 -4.79
N GLN A 206 -15.48 -0.94 -5.73
CA GLN A 206 -15.11 0.46 -5.83
C GLN A 206 -15.60 1.26 -4.62
N ALA A 207 -16.87 1.12 -4.24
CA ALA A 207 -17.42 1.81 -3.08
C ALA A 207 -16.68 1.42 -1.78
N VAL A 208 -16.32 0.15 -1.61
CA VAL A 208 -15.53 -0.31 -0.45
C VAL A 208 -14.12 0.26 -0.49
N LEU A 209 -13.45 0.28 -1.65
CA LEU A 209 -12.11 0.88 -1.80
C LEU A 209 -12.09 2.38 -1.48
N GLU A 210 -13.14 3.10 -1.87
CA GLU A 210 -13.25 4.54 -1.65
C GLU A 210 -13.57 4.91 -0.18
N THR A 211 -14.19 4.00 0.57
CA THR A 211 -14.73 4.30 1.91
C THR A 211 -14.06 3.52 3.05
N SER A 212 -13.37 2.43 2.77
CA SER A 212 -12.76 1.57 3.79
C SER A 212 -11.50 2.22 4.39
N PRO A 213 -11.42 2.37 5.73
CA PRO A 213 -10.17 2.70 6.40
C PRO A 213 -9.28 1.46 6.65
N ILE A 214 -9.79 0.26 6.35
CA ILE A 214 -9.11 -1.02 6.52
C ILE A 214 -8.57 -1.48 5.16
N PRO A 215 -7.36 -2.09 5.08
CA PRO A 215 -6.81 -2.64 3.84
C PRO A 215 -7.82 -3.51 3.08
N VAL A 216 -7.90 -3.32 1.76
CA VAL A 216 -8.81 -4.06 0.88
C VAL A 216 -8.01 -4.86 -0.14
N ILE A 217 -8.26 -6.17 -0.20
CA ILE A 217 -7.68 -7.11 -1.15
C ILE A 217 -8.72 -7.47 -2.19
N LEU A 218 -8.43 -7.17 -3.46
CA LEU A 218 -9.26 -7.57 -4.60
C LEU A 218 -8.85 -8.95 -5.10
N VAL A 219 -9.83 -9.83 -5.31
CA VAL A 219 -9.64 -11.15 -5.91
C VAL A 219 -10.28 -11.19 -7.29
N GLU A 220 -9.50 -11.61 -8.27
CA GLU A 220 -9.94 -11.77 -9.66
C GLU A 220 -10.02 -13.26 -10.02
N GLU A 221 -10.85 -13.61 -11.00
CA GLU A 221 -10.87 -14.95 -11.57
C GLU A 221 -9.59 -15.14 -12.39
N VAL A 222 -8.82 -16.19 -12.06
CA VAL A 222 -7.64 -16.54 -12.86
C VAL A 222 -8.16 -17.26 -14.10
N GLU A 223 -8.25 -16.55 -15.23
CA GLU A 223 -8.40 -17.21 -16.53
C GLU A 223 -7.24 -18.20 -16.68
N ARG A 224 -7.54 -19.50 -16.55
CA ARG A 224 -6.60 -20.52 -17.00
C ARG A 224 -6.57 -20.41 -18.52
N THR A 225 -5.61 -19.68 -19.06
CA THR A 225 -5.26 -19.77 -20.47
C THR A 225 -5.06 -21.25 -20.80
N SER A 226 -5.93 -21.77 -21.65
CA SER A 226 -5.87 -23.12 -22.17
C SER A 226 -4.68 -23.24 -23.13
N GLU A 227 -3.46 -23.29 -22.60
CA GLU A 227 -2.29 -23.77 -23.33
C GLU A 227 -2.25 -25.31 -23.25
N ALA A 228 -3.20 -25.97 -23.92
CA ALA A 228 -3.19 -27.42 -24.08
C ALA A 228 -4.00 -27.85 -25.32
N SER A 229 -3.58 -27.44 -26.51
CA SER A 229 -3.94 -28.13 -27.76
C SER A 229 -3.13 -27.60 -28.95
N HIS A 230 -1.83 -27.84 -28.97
CA HIS A 230 -1.08 -28.03 -30.22
C HIS A 230 0.00 -29.09 -29.97
N HIS A 231 -0.43 -30.35 -30.05
CA HIS A 231 0.40 -31.43 -30.56
C HIS A 231 0.06 -31.60 -32.04
#